data_AF-A0A917BPI3-F1
#
_entry.id   AF-A0A917BPI3-F1
#
_cell.length_a   1.000
_cell.length_b   1.000
_cell.length_c   1.000
_cell.angle_alpha   90.00
_cell.angle_beta   90.00
_cell.angle_gamma   90.00
#
_symmetry.space_group_name_H-M   'P 1'
#
loop_
_entity.id
_entity.type
_entity.pdbx_description
1 polymer ?
#
loop_
_entity_poly.entity_id
_entity_poly.type
_entity_poly.pdbx_seq_one_letter_code
_entity_poly.pdbx_strand_id
1 'polypeptide(L)'
;MGRPGRGGAGPHNEARGRPFAYANLAVRGRLIDDVVVEQLGPGLALRPDLVSICAGGNDLMQSRTSVDHVLERVEDMVAHIRAAGADVLLVTAPDLAWVPIVNRMHHRFVEFTARCWAVAQR
;
A
#
# COMPACT_ATOMS: atom_id res chain seq x y z
N MET A 1 -7.84 18.39 -24.16
CA MET A 1 -6.69 17.58 -24.62
C MET A 1 -5.45 18.01 -23.83
N GLY A 2 -5.20 17.39 -22.67
CA GLY A 2 -4.06 17.73 -21.83
C GLY A 2 -2.79 17.07 -22.37
N ARG A 3 -1.70 17.82 -22.50
CA ARG A 3 -0.39 17.27 -22.88
C ARG A 3 0.02 16.20 -21.86
N PRO A 4 0.52 15.03 -22.27
CA PRO A 4 1.11 14.08 -21.34
C PRO A 4 2.32 14.77 -20.70
N GLY A 5 2.30 14.90 -19.36
CA GLY A 5 3.45 15.36 -18.61
C GLY A 5 4.61 14.42 -18.89
N ARG A 6 5.79 14.99 -19.18
CA ARG A 6 7.05 14.24 -19.23
C ARG A 6 7.40 13.77 -17.81
N GLY A 7 6.72 12.74 -17.31
CA GLY A 7 7.26 11.93 -16.23
C GLY A 7 8.41 11.13 -16.83
N GLY A 8 9.62 11.30 -16.29
CA GLY A 8 10.73 10.37 -16.58
C GLY A 8 10.27 8.95 -16.28
N ALA A 9 10.76 7.99 -17.05
CA ALA A 9 10.47 6.60 -16.73
C ALA A 9 11.15 6.26 -15.39
N GLY A 10 10.63 5.29 -14.63
CA GLY A 10 11.39 4.77 -13.49
C GLY A 10 12.74 4.22 -13.99
N PRO A 11 13.78 4.11 -13.13
CA PRO A 11 15.13 3.75 -13.53
C PRO A 11 15.20 2.43 -14.34
N HIS A 12 14.31 1.48 -14.08
CA HIS A 12 14.23 0.23 -14.84
C HIS A 12 13.58 0.39 -16.22
N ASN A 13 12.59 1.28 -16.35
CA ASN A 13 11.98 1.62 -17.62
C ASN A 13 12.90 2.51 -18.47
N GLU A 14 13.65 3.44 -17.88
CA GLU A 14 14.65 4.26 -18.57
C GLU A 14 15.79 3.40 -19.11
N ALA A 15 16.32 2.48 -18.30
CA ALA A 15 17.33 1.51 -18.74
C ALA A 15 16.85 0.61 -19.89
N ARG A 16 15.53 0.47 -20.06
CA ARG A 16 14.89 -0.32 -21.13
C ARG A 16 14.34 0.55 -22.28
N GLY A 17 14.52 1.86 -22.24
CA GLY A 17 13.96 2.79 -23.23
C GLY A 17 12.43 2.81 -23.29
N ARG A 18 11.76 2.42 -22.20
CA ARG A 18 10.29 2.39 -22.09
C ARG A 18 9.76 3.70 -21.52
N PRO A 19 8.60 4.19 -21.96
CA PRO A 19 7.97 5.36 -21.36
C PRO A 19 7.50 5.06 -19.93
N PHE A 20 7.33 6.10 -19.12
CA PHE A 20 6.68 6.01 -17.81
C PHE A 20 5.29 5.35 -17.96
N ALA A 21 4.99 4.41 -17.06
CA ALA A 21 3.72 3.70 -17.02
C ALA A 21 3.18 3.67 -15.60
N TYR A 22 1.85 3.70 -15.46
CA TYR A 22 1.15 3.67 -14.18
C TYR A 22 -0.04 2.71 -14.26
N ALA A 23 -0.26 1.97 -13.19
CA ALA A 23 -1.45 1.13 -13.00
C ALA A 23 -1.95 1.28 -11.57
N ASN A 24 -3.26 1.48 -11.42
CA ASN A 24 -3.93 1.44 -10.13
C ASN A 24 -4.75 0.15 -10.03
N LEU A 25 -4.36 -0.73 -9.11
CA LEU A 25 -5.07 -1.99 -8.85
C LEU A 25 -5.95 -1.92 -7.59
N ALA A 26 -6.00 -0.77 -6.92
CA ALA A 26 -6.71 -0.62 -5.65
C ALA A 26 -8.23 -0.68 -5.86
N VAL A 27 -8.88 -1.55 -5.09
CA VAL A 27 -10.34 -1.68 -5.05
C VAL A 27 -10.86 -1.19 -3.71
N ARG A 28 -11.83 -0.26 -3.76
CA ARG A 28 -12.45 0.31 -2.55
C ARG A 28 -13.10 -0.77 -1.70
N GLY A 29 -12.89 -0.70 -0.39
CA GLY A 29 -13.54 -1.56 0.59
C GLY A 29 -12.89 -2.93 0.79
N ARG A 30 -11.80 -3.24 0.06
CA ARG A 30 -11.07 -4.50 0.24
C ARG A 30 -10.39 -4.58 1.59
N LEU A 31 -10.40 -5.79 2.14
CA LEU A 31 -9.66 -6.16 3.34
C LEU A 31 -8.23 -6.54 2.97
N ILE A 32 -7.33 -6.52 3.95
CA ILE A 32 -5.91 -6.73 3.71
C ILE A 32 -5.62 -8.09 3.06
N ASP A 33 -6.36 -9.13 3.44
CA ASP A 33 -6.20 -10.47 2.86
C ASP A 33 -6.65 -10.52 1.39
N ASP A 34 -7.73 -9.83 1.03
CA ASP A 34 -8.16 -9.72 -0.37
C ASP A 34 -7.15 -8.97 -1.22
N VAL A 35 -6.52 -7.92 -0.66
CA VAL A 35 -5.46 -7.16 -1.34
C VAL A 35 -4.26 -8.08 -1.64
N VAL A 36 -3.83 -8.88 -0.67
CA VAL A 36 -2.73 -9.83 -0.85
C VAL A 36 -3.08 -10.86 -1.93
N VAL A 37 -4.27 -11.48 -1.85
CA VAL A 37 -4.67 -12.55 -2.76
C VAL A 37 -4.92 -12.05 -4.19
N GLU A 38 -5.60 -10.91 -4.33
CA GLU A 38 -6.10 -10.47 -5.64
C GLU A 38 -5.19 -9.45 -6.33
N GLN A 39 -4.40 -8.66 -5.58
CA GLN A 39 -3.69 -7.50 -6.16
C GLN A 39 -2.16 -7.66 -6.17
N LEU A 40 -1.57 -8.35 -5.18
CA LEU A 40 -0.11 -8.47 -5.07
C LEU A 40 0.49 -9.17 -6.31
N GLY A 41 0.00 -10.37 -6.64
CA GLY A 41 0.48 -11.14 -7.79
C GLY A 41 0.37 -10.38 -9.12
N PRO A 42 -0.82 -9.88 -9.50
CA PRO A 42 -0.99 -9.07 -10.70
C PRO A 42 -0.14 -7.80 -10.72
N GLY A 43 0.03 -7.13 -9.57
CA GLY A 43 0.90 -5.97 -9.43
C GLY A 43 2.36 -6.29 -9.73
N LEU A 44 2.89 -7.37 -9.15
CA LEU A 44 4.27 -7.82 -9.39
C LEU A 44 4.50 -8.26 -10.84
N ALA A 45 3.49 -8.85 -11.50
CA ALA A 45 3.58 -9.25 -12.91
C ALA A 45 3.81 -8.07 -13.86
N LEU A 46 3.44 -6.84 -13.46
CA LEU A 46 3.72 -5.61 -14.22
C LEU A 46 5.21 -5.21 -14.18
N ARG A 47 6.00 -5.81 -13.29
CA ARG A 47 7.41 -5.46 -13.01
C ARG A 47 7.54 -3.97 -12.67
N PRO A 48 6.92 -3.51 -11.57
CA PRO A 48 6.96 -2.12 -11.17
C PRO A 48 8.35 -1.72 -10.68
N ASP A 49 8.66 -0.42 -10.76
CA ASP A 49 9.84 0.19 -10.15
C ASP A 49 9.51 0.76 -8.76
N LEU A 50 8.24 1.11 -8.55
CA LEU A 50 7.68 1.68 -7.33
C LEU A 50 6.26 1.16 -7.14
N VAL A 51 5.92 0.77 -5.91
CA VAL A 51 4.56 0.41 -5.49
C VAL A 51 4.15 1.28 -4.31
N SER A 52 2.97 1.89 -4.38
CA SER A 52 2.34 2.50 -3.21
C SER A 52 1.35 1.53 -2.56
N ILE A 53 1.47 1.33 -1.25
CA ILE A 53 0.55 0.52 -0.46
C ILE A 53 -0.32 1.45 0.37
N CYS A 54 -1.62 1.45 0.07
CA CYS A 54 -2.65 2.14 0.85
C CYS A 54 -3.75 1.12 1.19
N ALA A 55 -3.49 0.29 2.20
CA ALA A 55 -4.33 -0.84 2.59
C ALA A 55 -4.40 -0.99 4.12
N GLY A 56 -5.37 -1.76 4.61
CA GLY A 56 -5.58 -2.04 6.05
C GLY A 56 -6.59 -1.11 6.73
N GLY A 57 -6.90 0.06 6.17
CA GLY A 57 -7.87 0.99 6.78
C GLY A 57 -9.27 0.40 7.00
N ASN A 58 -9.73 -0.49 6.11
CA ASN A 58 -11.03 -1.18 6.28
C ASN A 58 -10.99 -2.18 7.42
N ASP A 59 -9.89 -2.92 7.56
CA ASP A 59 -9.66 -3.88 8.64
C ASP A 59 -9.60 -3.19 10.00
N LEU A 60 -8.99 -2.00 10.08
CA LEU A 60 -8.93 -1.19 11.30
C LEU A 60 -10.32 -0.73 11.79
N MET A 61 -11.30 -0.65 10.89
CA MET A 61 -12.69 -0.38 11.25
C MET A 61 -13.45 -1.62 11.73
N GLN A 62 -12.91 -2.83 11.52
CA GLN A 62 -13.55 -4.08 11.93
C GLN A 62 -13.05 -4.56 13.28
N SER A 63 -13.96 -4.79 14.22
CA SER A 63 -13.61 -5.33 15.55
C SER A 63 -13.00 -6.74 15.52
N ARG A 64 -13.16 -7.49 14.42
CA ARG A 64 -12.76 -8.90 14.30
C ARG A 64 -11.30 -9.12 13.89
N THR A 65 -10.69 -8.16 13.20
CA THR A 65 -9.31 -8.26 12.73
C THR A 65 -8.39 -7.59 13.75
N SER A 66 -7.24 -8.17 14.09
CA SER A 66 -6.24 -7.51 14.95
C SER A 66 -5.38 -6.53 14.14
N VAL A 67 -4.79 -5.53 14.81
CA VAL A 67 -3.81 -4.64 14.16
C VAL A 67 -2.55 -5.41 13.76
N ASP A 68 -2.15 -6.40 14.56
CA ASP A 68 -1.04 -7.31 14.27
C ASP A 68 -1.21 -8.02 12.93
N HIS A 69 -2.38 -8.63 12.68
CA HIS A 69 -2.66 -9.33 11.42
C HIS A 69 -2.50 -8.40 10.22
N VAL A 70 -3.02 -7.16 10.32
CA VAL A 70 -2.90 -6.19 9.23
C VAL A 70 -1.44 -5.83 8.98
N LEU A 71 -0.64 -5.63 10.03
CA LEU A 71 0.77 -5.28 9.91
C LEU A 71 1.62 -6.45 9.39
N GLU A 72 1.34 -7.69 9.80
CA GLU A 72 1.99 -8.89 9.27
C GLU A 72 1.78 -8.98 7.75
N ARG A 73 0.55 -8.79 7.27
CA ARG A 73 0.26 -8.79 5.84
C ARG A 73 0.92 -7.63 5.10
N VAL A 74 0.99 -6.45 5.70
CA VAL A 74 1.70 -5.30 5.13
C VAL A 74 3.20 -5.59 5.02
N GLU A 75 3.80 -6.14 6.08
CA GLU A 75 5.21 -6.52 6.11
C GLU A 75 5.53 -7.58 5.04
N ASP A 76 4.69 -8.61 4.93
CA ASP A 76 4.81 -9.63 3.88
C ASP A 76 4.74 -9.01 2.47
N MET A 77 3.77 -8.12 2.21
CA MET A 77 3.68 -7.45 0.91
C MET A 77 4.93 -6.62 0.61
N VAL A 78 5.41 -5.84 1.59
CA VAL A 78 6.62 -5.02 1.45
C VAL A 78 7.82 -5.91 1.11
N ALA A 79 7.99 -7.04 1.80
CA ALA A 79 9.06 -7.99 1.54
C ALA A 79 9.00 -8.56 0.12
N HIS A 80 7.82 -8.99 -0.34
CA HIS A 80 7.64 -9.52 -1.70
C HIS A 80 7.91 -8.47 -2.78
N ILE A 81 7.45 -7.24 -2.59
CA ILE A 81 7.64 -6.15 -3.56
C ILE A 81 9.12 -5.78 -3.67
N ARG A 82 9.82 -5.66 -2.53
CA ARG A 82 11.25 -5.37 -2.53
C ARG A 82 12.08 -6.51 -3.08
N ALA A 83 11.73 -7.76 -2.79
CA ALA A 83 12.38 -8.94 -3.38
C ALA A 83 12.21 -8.98 -4.92
N ALA A 84 11.13 -8.40 -5.45
CA ALA A 84 10.92 -8.21 -6.89
C ALA A 84 11.71 -7.02 -7.49
N GLY A 85 12.43 -6.26 -6.67
CA GLY A 85 13.29 -5.15 -7.10
C GLY A 85 12.59 -3.79 -7.18
N ALA A 86 11.41 -3.64 -6.57
CA ALA A 86 10.66 -2.39 -6.57
C ALA A 86 10.77 -1.67 -5.21
N ASP A 87 10.83 -0.33 -5.26
CA ASP A 87 10.68 0.49 -4.06
C ASP A 87 9.23 0.48 -3.56
N VAL A 88 9.06 0.71 -2.25
CA VAL A 88 7.73 0.72 -1.61
C VAL A 88 7.47 2.04 -0.92
N LEU A 89 6.37 2.69 -1.31
CA LEU A 89 5.79 3.82 -0.60
C LEU A 89 4.64 3.32 0.29
N LEU A 90 4.86 3.28 1.60
CA LEU A 90 3.82 2.89 2.56
C LEU A 90 3.03 4.12 3.04
N VAL A 91 1.70 4.08 2.90
CA VAL A 91 0.81 5.16 3.36
C VAL A 91 0.29 4.84 4.75
N THR A 92 0.39 5.79 5.67
CA THR A 92 -0.13 5.66 7.05
C THR A 92 -1.63 5.88 7.10
N ALA A 93 -2.24 5.56 8.24
CA ALA A 93 -3.67 5.75 8.42
C ALA A 93 -4.00 7.26 8.49
N PRO A 94 -5.13 7.70 7.92
CA PRO A 94 -5.61 9.06 8.09
C PRO A 94 -6.05 9.30 9.54
N ASP A 95 -5.89 10.53 10.04
CA ASP A 95 -6.52 10.94 11.30
C ASP A 95 -8.01 11.20 11.08
N LEU A 96 -8.82 10.32 11.65
CA LEU A 96 -10.27 10.32 11.56
C LEU A 96 -10.93 10.45 12.94
N ALA A 97 -10.22 10.96 13.96
CA ALA A 97 -10.76 11.15 15.30
C ALA A 97 -11.99 12.08 15.33
N TRP A 98 -12.11 12.97 14.35
CA TRP A 98 -13.23 13.89 14.18
C TRP A 98 -14.54 13.20 13.74
N VAL A 99 -14.50 11.95 13.26
CA VAL A 99 -15.69 11.18 12.87
C VAL A 99 -16.17 10.34 14.07
N PRO A 100 -17.37 10.57 14.64
CA PRO A 100 -17.79 9.96 15.90
C PRO A 100 -17.75 8.43 15.93
N ILE A 101 -18.15 7.77 14.83
CA ILE A 101 -18.15 6.30 14.72
C ILE A 101 -16.70 5.75 14.66
N VAL A 102 -15.77 6.49 14.05
CA VAL A 102 -14.37 6.08 13.89
C VAL A 102 -13.56 6.37 15.15
N ASN A 103 -13.92 7.41 15.92
CA ASN A 103 -13.23 7.77 17.16
C ASN A 103 -13.11 6.57 18.14
N ARG A 104 -14.11 5.68 18.16
CA ARG A 104 -14.04 4.45 18.97
C ARG A 104 -12.86 3.55 18.55
N MET A 105 -12.56 3.48 17.26
CA MET A 105 -11.49 2.68 16.66
C MET A 105 -10.18 3.46 16.51
N HIS A 106 -10.14 4.75 16.84
CA HIS A 106 -8.99 5.63 16.62
C HIS A 106 -7.67 5.09 17.17
N HIS A 107 -7.68 4.45 18.35
CA HIS A 107 -6.50 3.84 18.94
C HIS A 107 -5.81 2.83 18.00
N ARG A 108 -6.59 2.12 17.18
CA ARG A 108 -6.08 1.15 16.19
C ARG A 108 -5.39 1.83 15.01
N PHE A 109 -5.89 2.98 14.58
CA PHE A 109 -5.28 3.80 13.53
C PHE A 109 -3.96 4.40 13.99
N VAL A 110 -3.89 4.85 15.25
CA VAL A 110 -2.64 5.33 15.87
C VAL A 110 -1.63 4.21 15.97
N GLU A 111 -2.03 3.05 16.47
CA GLU A 111 -1.14 1.88 16.61
C GLU A 111 -0.57 1.43 15.26
N PHE A 112 -1.43 1.30 14.24
CA PHE A 112 -1.02 0.97 12.88
C PHE A 112 -0.01 1.99 12.34
N THR A 113 -0.32 3.29 12.41
CA THR A 113 0.56 4.36 11.92
C THR A 113 1.92 4.35 12.60
N ALA A 114 1.96 4.16 13.93
CA ALA A 114 3.20 4.11 14.69
C ALA A 114 4.09 2.93 14.26
N ARG A 115 3.49 1.77 13.95
CA ARG A 115 4.19 0.54 13.59
C ARG A 115 4.55 0.44 12.11
N CYS A 116 3.81 1.11 11.22
CA CYS A 116 4.17 1.22 9.80
C CYS A 116 5.57 1.81 9.59
N TRP A 117 6.00 2.74 10.46
CA TRP A 117 7.35 3.28 10.42
C TRP A 117 8.44 2.24 10.69
N ALA A 118 8.16 1.23 11.52
CA ALA A 118 9.10 0.14 11.77
C ALA A 118 9.17 -0.80 10.56
N VAL A 119 8.04 -1.08 9.92
CA VAL A 119 7.98 -1.89 8.68
C VAL A 119 8.74 -1.20 7.55
N ALA A 120 8.62 0.12 7.40
CA ALA A 120 9.30 0.86 6.35
C ALA A 120 10.84 0.87 6.46
N GLN A 121 11.38 0.71 7.67
CA GLN A 121 12.82 0.78 7.95
C GLN A 121 13.56 -0.56 7.88
N ARG A 122 12.85 -1.68 7.87
CA ARG A 122 13.42 -2.99 7.51
C ARG A 122 13.61 -3.04 6.00
#